data_AF-A0A838DZR1-F1
#
_entry.id   AF-A0A838DZR1-F1
#
_cell.length_a   1.000
_cell.length_b   1.000
_cell.length_c   1.000
_cell.angle_alpha   90.00
_cell.angle_beta   90.00
_cell.angle_gamma   90.00
#
_symmetry.space_group_name_H-M   'P 1'
#
loop_
_entity.id
_entity.type
_entity.pdbx_description
1 polymer ?
#
loop_
_entity_poly.entity_id
_entity_poly.type
_entity_poly.pdbx_seq_one_letter_code
_entity_poly.pdbx_strand_id
1 'polypeptide(L)' 'ACHEGSTEPSPVLTAMGITRERALGALRLTLGRWSTEDEVARAATLLARSVGRLRA' A
#
# COMPACT_ATOMS: atom_id res chain seq x y z
N ALA A 1 -9.04 -5.23 6.76
CA ALA A 1 -7.74 -5.82 6.36
C ALA A 1 -7.72 -7.27 6.81
N CYS A 2 -8.67 -8.06 6.30
CA CYS A 2 -8.76 -9.50 6.56
C CYS A 2 -9.10 -10.15 5.22
N HIS A 3 -8.08 -10.35 4.38
CA HIS A 3 -8.09 -11.41 3.38
C HIS A 3 -7.14 -12.47 3.92
N GLU A 4 -7.57 -13.12 5.00
CA GLU A 4 -6.90 -14.30 5.52
C GLU A 4 -7.06 -15.40 4.46
N GLY A 5 -5.96 -15.73 3.77
CA GLY A 5 -5.82 -16.98 3.01
C GLY A 5 -5.83 -16.89 1.48
N SER A 6 -6.04 -15.72 0.86
CA SER A 6 -6.11 -15.61 -0.60
C SER A 6 -5.30 -14.42 -1.13
N THR A 7 -4.30 -14.71 -1.97
CA THR A 7 -3.49 -13.72 -2.70
C THR A 7 -4.25 -13.17 -3.91
N GLU A 8 -5.53 -12.83 -3.74
CA GLU A 8 -6.33 -12.21 -4.79
C GLU A 8 -6.23 -10.68 -4.70
N PRO A 9 -6.08 -9.97 -5.84
CA PRO A 9 -6.01 -8.52 -5.87
C PRO A 9 -7.36 -7.90 -5.48
N SER A 10 -7.31 -6.63 -5.06
CA SER A 10 -8.53 -5.86 -4.80
C SER A 10 -9.45 -5.85 -6.02
N PRO A 11 -10.73 -6.25 -5.91
CA PRO A 11 -11.68 -6.23 -7.02
C PRO A 11 -11.92 -4.80 -7.54
N VAL A 12 -11.78 -3.78 -6.69
CA VAL A 12 -11.85 -2.37 -7.10
C VAL A 12 -10.69 -2.01 -8.02
N LEU A 13 -9.46 -2.43 -7.69
CA LEU A 13 -8.29 -2.14 -8.52
C LEU A 13 -8.38 -2.85 -9.87
N THR A 14 -8.85 -4.10 -9.89
CA THR A 14 -9.09 -4.85 -11.12
C THR A 14 -10.18 -4.18 -11.97
N ALA A 15 -11.27 -3.73 -11.36
CA ALA A 15 -12.33 -2.98 -12.07
C ALA A 15 -11.85 -1.64 -12.63
N MET A 16 -10.86 -1.01 -12.01
CA MET A 16 -10.17 0.18 -12.52
C MET A 16 -9.18 -0.13 -13.67
N GLY A 17 -9.03 -1.40 -14.07
CA GLY A 17 -8.10 -1.82 -15.13
C GLY A 17 -6.65 -1.94 -14.69
N ILE A 18 -6.37 -1.98 -13.38
CA ILE A 18 -5.02 -2.23 -12.87
C ILE A 18 -4.70 -3.72 -13.01
N THR A 19 -3.53 -4.04 -13.57
CA THR A 19 -3.12 -5.44 -13.74
C THR A 19 -2.97 -6.14 -12.39
N ARG A 20 -3.16 -7.47 -12.38
CA ARG A 20 -3.04 -8.29 -11.17
C ARG A 20 -1.72 -8.03 -10.45
N GLU A 21 -0.62 -8.01 -11.19
CA GLU A 21 0.74 -7.83 -10.64
C GLU A 21 0.87 -6.49 -9.92
N ARG A 22 0.32 -5.42 -10.50
CA ARG A 22 0.34 -4.08 -9.88
C ARG A 22 -0.63 -3.98 -8.70
N ALA A 23 -1.80 -4.61 -8.80
CA ALA A 23 -2.81 -4.58 -7.75
C ALA A 23 -2.38 -5.36 -6.49
N LEU A 24 -1.61 -6.43 -6.64
CA LEU A 24 -1.04 -7.20 -5.51
C LEU A 24 -0.02 -6.39 -4.70
N GLY A 25 0.67 -5.44 -5.33
CA GLY A 25 1.62 -4.54 -4.65
C GLY A 25 0.99 -3.25 -4.10
N ALA A 26 -0.34 -3.09 -4.16
CA ALA A 26 -0.99 -1.86 -3.76
C ALA A 26 -1.04 -1.69 -2.23
N LEU A 27 -0.68 -0.49 -1.76
CA LEU A 27 -0.76 -0.10 -0.36
C LEU A 27 -1.70 1.11 -0.23
N ARG A 28 -2.70 1.03 0.67
CA ARG A 28 -3.59 2.14 1.00
C ARG A 28 -3.31 2.63 2.42
N LEU A 29 -2.89 3.88 2.54
CA LEU A 29 -2.82 4.59 3.80
C LEU A 29 -4.01 5.56 3.91
N THR A 30 -4.68 5.56 5.04
CA THR A 30 -5.77 6.50 5.33
C THR A 30 -5.37 7.31 6.55
N LEU A 31 -5.37 8.63 6.42
CA LEU A 31 -5.09 9.55 7.51
C LEU A 31 -6.38 9.87 8.28
N GLY A 32 -6.25 10.23 9.55
CA GLY A 32 -7.36 10.61 10.43
C GLY A 32 -7.15 12.00 11.04
N ARG A 33 -8.11 12.47 11.84
CA ARG A 33 -8.06 13.83 12.43
C ARG A 33 -6.85 14.09 13.34
N TRP A 34 -6.18 13.04 13.79
CA TRP A 34 -5.01 13.11 14.67
C TRP A 34 -3.71 12.75 13.97
N SER A 35 -3.74 12.45 12.67
CA SER A 35 -2.52 12.25 11.90
C SER A 35 -1.74 13.55 11.84
N THR A 36 -0.45 13.46 12.16
CA THR A 36 0.46 14.60 12.17
C THR A 36 1.35 14.60 10.93
N GLU A 37 1.88 15.78 10.57
CA GLU A 37 2.82 15.92 9.47
C GLU A 37 4.07 15.05 9.69
N ASP A 38 4.58 15.00 10.92
CA ASP A 38 5.73 14.17 11.25
C ASP A 38 5.47 12.67 11.05
N GLU A 39 4.26 12.19 11.35
CA GLU A 39 3.88 10.81 11.08
C GLU A 39 3.86 10.51 9.58
N VAL A 40 3.37 11.44 8.77
CA VAL A 40 3.36 11.31 7.31
C VAL A 40 4.80 11.29 6.77
N ALA A 41 5.66 12.19 7.23
CA ALA A 41 7.07 12.23 6.84
C ALA A 41 7.82 10.95 7.24
N ARG A 42 7.58 10.44 8.45
CA ARG A 42 8.13 9.16 8.91
C ARG A 42 7.64 8.00 8.05
N ALA A 43 6.33 7.92 7.78
CA ALA A 43 5.75 6.86 6.96
C ALA A 43 6.36 6.86 5.54
N ALA A 44 6.47 8.02 4.90
CA ALA A 44 7.07 8.16 3.58
C ALA A 44 8.53 7.67 3.55
N THR A 45 9.34 8.07 4.54
CA THR A 45 10.74 7.66 4.68
C THR A 45 10.88 6.15 4.83
N LEU A 46 10.06 5.54 5.70
CA LEU A 46 10.09 4.11 5.95
C LEU A 46 9.63 3.30 4.74
N LEU A 47 8.61 3.77 4.02
CA LEU A 47 8.11 3.12 2.80
C LEU A 47 9.15 3.16 1.67
N ALA A 48 9.74 4.33 1.41
CA ALA A 48 10.78 4.48 0.40
C ALA A 48 11.97 3.54 0.68
N ARG A 49 12.44 3.49 1.93
CA ARG A 49 13.51 2.56 2.34
C ARG A 49 13.12 1.10 2.15
N SER A 50 11.89 0.74 2.50
CA SER A 50 11.41 -0.66 2.39
C SER A 50 11.29 -1.10 0.93
N VAL A 51 10.74 -0.23 0.06
CA VAL A 51 10.67 -0.48 -1.39
C VAL A 51 12.07 -0.57 -2.00
N GLY A 52 13.00 0.30 -1.59
CA GLY A 52 14.40 0.23 -2.02
C GLY A 52 15.04 -1.12 -1.71
N ARG A 53 14.80 -1.66 -0.51
CA ARG A 53 15.31 -2.99 -0.10
C ARG A 53 14.65 -4.14 -0.87
N LEU A 54 13.36 -4.05 -1.19
CA LEU A 54 12.64 -5.10 -1.93
C LEU A 54 12.99 -5.14 -3.43
N ARG A 55 13.58 -4.07 -3.95
CA ARG A 55 13.97 -3.92 -5.37
C ARG A 55 15.47 -4.14 -5.62
N ALA A 56 16.28 -4.20 -4.57
CA ALA A 56 17.70 -4.54 -4.64
C ALA A 56 17.88 -6.04 -4.89
#